data_AF-A0A9E1RYC5-F1
#
_entry.id   AF-A0A9E1RYC5-F1
#
_cell.length_a   1.000
_cell.length_b   1.000
_cell.length_c   1.000
_cell.angle_alpha   90.00
_cell.angle_beta   90.00
_cell.angle_gamma   90.00
#
_symmetry.space_group_name_H-M   'P 1'
#
loop_
_entity.id
_entity.type
_entity.pdbx_description
1 polymer ?
#
loop_
_entity_poly.entity_id
_entity_poly.type
_entity_poly.pdbx_seq_one_letter_code
_entity_poly.pdbx_strand_id
1 'polypeptide(L)'
;MLALRASAQYDGREIDLSVVTAADDGIGDGGGGGGIANGEELIRFANAVLGHDEAELAAARTAIAGTLGGAALADTVGVVSLFNAIVRVADSTGIPVEE
;
A
#
# COMPACT_ATOMS: atom_id res chain seq x y z
N MET A 1 7.49 16.29 3.01
CA MET A 1 7.63 15.80 1.62
C MET A 1 6.33 15.08 1.27
N LEU A 2 5.42 15.70 0.51
CA LEU A 2 4.06 15.19 0.25
C LEU A 2 3.89 14.92 -1.25
N ALA A 3 4.68 13.99 -1.78
CA ALA A 3 4.79 13.77 -3.23
C ALA A 3 3.47 13.34 -3.88
N LEU A 4 2.61 12.63 -3.14
CA LEU A 4 1.30 12.20 -3.64
C LEU A 4 0.38 13.39 -3.93
N ARG A 5 0.40 14.43 -3.09
CA ARG A 5 -0.44 15.63 -3.26
C ARG A 5 -0.02 16.47 -4.47
N ALA A 6 1.27 16.65 -4.69
CA ALA A 6 1.78 17.48 -5.80
C ALA A 6 1.48 16.84 -7.17
N SER A 7 1.65 15.53 -7.31
CA SER A 7 1.31 14.81 -8.56
C SER A 7 -0.20 14.80 -8.81
N ALA A 8 -1.01 14.64 -7.76
CA ALA A 8 -2.47 14.72 -7.87
C ALA A 8 -2.95 16.09 -8.33
N GLN A 9 -2.38 17.16 -7.77
CA GLN A 9 -2.67 18.53 -8.16
C GLN A 9 -2.28 18.82 -9.61
N TYR A 10 -1.15 18.27 -10.07
CA TYR A 10 -0.71 18.39 -11.46
C TYR A 10 -1.69 17.72 -12.44
N ASP A 11 -2.22 16.54 -12.07
CA ASP A 11 -3.18 15.78 -12.89
C ASP A 11 -4.65 16.21 -12.68
N GLY A 12 -4.91 17.19 -11.82
CA GLY A 12 -6.28 17.62 -11.47
C GLY A 12 -7.11 16.54 -10.77
N ARG A 13 -6.47 15.57 -10.09
CA ARG A 13 -7.13 14.46 -9.39
C ARG A 13 -7.29 14.76 -7.91
N GLU A 14 -8.48 14.50 -7.39
CA GLU A 14 -8.75 14.49 -5.96
C GLU A 14 -8.35 13.12 -5.39
N ILE A 15 -7.47 13.13 -4.39
CA ILE A 15 -7.01 11.93 -3.67
C ILE A 15 -7.46 12.08 -2.22
N ASP A 16 -8.19 11.09 -1.74
CA ASP A 16 -8.51 11.00 -0.33
C ASP A 16 -7.29 10.44 0.42
N LEU A 17 -6.62 11.31 1.18
CA LEU A 17 -5.46 10.94 1.98
C LEU A 17 -5.84 10.38 3.35
N SER A 18 -7.11 10.47 3.75
CA SER A 18 -7.56 9.95 5.04
C SER A 18 -7.32 8.44 5.15
N VAL A 19 -7.34 7.73 4.01
CA VAL A 19 -7.05 6.29 3.89
C VAL A 19 -5.66 5.88 4.41
N VAL A 20 -4.71 6.80 4.51
CA VAL A 20 -3.35 6.53 5.05
C VAL A 20 -3.36 6.50 6.58
N THR A 21 -4.26 7.25 7.20
CA THR A 21 -4.32 7.46 8.66
C THR A 21 -5.56 6.84 9.30
N ALA A 22 -6.47 6.29 8.50
CA ALA A 22 -7.68 5.67 8.99
C ALA A 22 -7.32 4.46 9.87
N ALA A 23 -8.01 4.34 11.01
CA ALA A 23 -7.71 3.36 12.06
C ALA A 23 -8.33 1.97 11.79
N ASP A 24 -9.19 1.89 10.78
CA ASP A 24 -9.61 0.65 10.12
C ASP A 24 -8.50 0.19 9.15
N ASP A 25 -8.66 -0.99 8.57
CA ASP A 25 -7.68 -1.89 7.98
C ASP A 25 -7.00 -1.35 6.68
N GLY A 26 -6.83 -0.04 6.56
CA GLY A 26 -6.57 0.67 5.31
C GLY A 26 -7.78 0.66 4.38
N ILE A 27 -8.90 0.09 4.84
CA ILE A 27 -10.19 0.01 4.16
C ILE A 27 -11.17 0.74 5.05
N GLY A 28 -11.23 2.07 4.88
CA GLY A 28 -12.23 2.91 5.51
C GLY A 28 -13.65 2.37 5.31
N ASP A 29 -14.59 2.77 6.18
CA ASP A 29 -16.05 2.64 5.97
C ASP A 29 -16.56 3.18 4.59
N GLY A 30 -15.70 3.88 3.83
CA GLY A 30 -15.84 4.15 2.40
C GLY A 30 -14.77 3.41 1.59
N GLY A 31 -15.08 2.20 1.11
CA GLY A 31 -14.18 1.44 0.24
C GLY A 31 -13.63 2.27 -0.94
N GLY A 32 -12.40 1.98 -1.35
CA GLY A 32 -11.90 2.41 -2.66
C GLY A 32 -10.60 3.21 -2.66
N GLY A 33 -9.50 2.64 -2.15
CA GLY A 33 -8.14 2.97 -2.61
C GLY A 33 -7.70 4.44 -2.64
N GLY A 34 -8.36 5.35 -1.90
CA GLY A 34 -8.04 6.78 -1.85
C GLY A 34 -8.16 7.54 -3.18
N GLY A 35 -8.89 7.02 -4.18
CA GLY A 35 -8.90 7.61 -5.54
C GLY A 35 -7.65 7.28 -6.38
N ILE A 36 -6.82 6.33 -5.92
CA ILE A 36 -5.72 5.76 -6.70
C ILE A 36 -6.26 4.61 -7.55
N ALA A 37 -5.85 4.56 -8.81
CA ALA A 37 -6.18 3.45 -9.68
C ALA A 37 -5.67 2.13 -9.07
N ASN A 38 -6.59 1.18 -8.85
CA ASN A 38 -6.33 -0.12 -8.22
C ASN A 38 -5.80 -0.01 -6.77
N GLY A 39 -6.04 1.12 -6.11
CA GLY A 39 -5.53 1.37 -4.75
C GLY A 39 -6.05 0.34 -3.74
N GLU A 40 -7.27 -0.13 -3.91
CA GLU A 40 -7.86 -1.15 -3.05
C GLU A 40 -7.13 -2.50 -3.17
N GLU A 41 -6.86 -2.96 -4.39
CA GLU A 41 -6.12 -4.19 -4.63
C GLU A 41 -4.67 -4.08 -4.12
N LEU A 42 -4.04 -2.92 -4.27
CA LEU A 42 -2.69 -2.66 -3.77
C LEU A 42 -2.64 -2.69 -2.22
N ILE A 43 -3.60 -2.04 -1.56
CA ILE A 43 -3.72 -2.05 -0.09
C ILE A 43 -4.00 -3.46 0.41
N ARG A 44 -4.97 -4.16 -0.20
CA ARG A 44 -5.30 -5.55 0.12
C ARG A 44 -4.07 -6.45 0.05
N PHE A 45 -3.28 -6.34 -1.03
CA PHE A 45 -2.06 -7.12 -1.16
C PHE A 45 -1.00 -6.77 -0.12
N ALA A 46 -0.80 -5.47 0.18
CA ALA A 46 0.13 -5.04 1.21
C ALA A 46 -0.25 -5.62 2.59
N ASN A 47 -1.54 -5.58 2.95
CA ASN A 47 -2.06 -6.19 4.17
C ASN A 47 -1.85 -7.70 4.19
N ALA A 48 -2.15 -8.40 3.08
CA ALA A 48 -1.97 -9.84 2.97
C ALA A 48 -0.50 -10.28 3.12
N VAL A 49 0.47 -9.47 2.68
CA VAL A 49 1.90 -9.73 2.88
C VAL A 49 2.32 -9.64 4.35
N LEU A 50 1.71 -8.73 5.12
CA LEU A 50 2.01 -8.55 6.55
C LEU A 50 1.25 -9.53 7.45
N GLY A 51 0.17 -10.13 6.94
CA GLY A 51 -0.62 -11.13 7.64
C GLY A 51 0.00 -12.54 7.67
N HIS A 52 -0.78 -13.49 8.17
CA HIS A 52 -0.40 -14.90 8.26
C HIS A 52 -1.33 -15.83 7.46
N ASP A 53 -2.21 -15.27 6.62
CA ASP A 53 -3.12 -16.02 5.78
C ASP A 53 -2.49 -16.25 4.38
N GLU A 54 -1.94 -17.44 4.18
CA GLU A 54 -1.31 -17.82 2.92
C GLU A 54 -2.30 -17.88 1.74
N ALA A 55 -3.57 -18.24 2.01
CA ALA A 55 -4.59 -18.34 0.98
C ALA A 55 -4.99 -16.94 0.49
N GLU A 56 -5.15 -15.99 1.42
CA GLU A 56 -5.41 -14.60 1.08
C GLU A 56 -4.23 -13.96 0.35
N LEU A 57 -2.99 -14.23 0.77
CA LEU A 57 -1.80 -13.77 0.05
C LEU A 57 -1.74 -14.32 -1.39
N ALA A 58 -2.07 -15.59 -1.59
CA ALA A 58 -2.15 -16.18 -2.93
C ALA A 58 -3.25 -15.56 -3.79
N ALA A 59 -4.42 -15.29 -3.19
CA ALA A 59 -5.55 -14.66 -3.86
C ALA A 59 -5.24 -13.22 -4.28
N ALA A 60 -4.73 -12.39 -3.36
CA ALA A 60 -4.37 -11.00 -3.64
C ALA A 60 -3.25 -10.88 -4.70
N ARG A 61 -2.25 -11.78 -4.65
CA ARG A 61 -1.19 -11.85 -5.67
C ARG A 61 -1.75 -12.16 -7.06
N THR A 62 -2.68 -13.12 -7.13
CA THR A 62 -3.33 -13.51 -8.38
C THR A 62 -4.17 -12.38 -8.94
N ALA A 63 -4.88 -11.65 -8.08
CA ALA A 63 -5.67 -10.48 -8.47
C ALA A 63 -4.79 -9.38 -9.10
N ILE A 64 -3.67 -9.02 -8.48
CA ILE A 64 -2.75 -8.02 -9.05
C ILE A 64 -2.18 -8.49 -10.38
N ALA A 65 -1.71 -9.73 -10.48
CA ALA A 65 -1.17 -10.26 -11.73
C ALA A 65 -2.21 -10.27 -12.86
N GLY A 66 -3.47 -10.59 -12.54
CA GLY A 66 -4.57 -10.59 -13.50
C GLY A 66 -4.98 -9.19 -13.96
N THR A 67 -5.01 -8.22 -13.05
CA THR A 67 -5.46 -6.84 -13.35
C THR A 67 -4.36 -5.96 -13.93
N LEU A 68 -3.14 -6.05 -13.41
CA LEU A 68 -2.02 -5.14 -13.71
C LEU A 68 -0.86 -5.82 -14.45
N GLY A 69 -0.85 -7.15 -14.51
CA GLY A 69 0.21 -7.92 -15.15
C GLY A 69 1.40 -8.23 -14.23
N GLY A 70 2.27 -9.13 -14.71
CA GLY A 70 3.38 -9.64 -13.91
C GLY A 70 4.45 -8.60 -13.55
N ALA A 71 4.70 -7.61 -14.41
CA ALA A 71 5.67 -6.55 -14.12
C ALA A 71 5.18 -5.66 -12.97
N ALA A 72 3.91 -5.23 -13.01
CA ALA A 72 3.31 -4.45 -11.93
C ALA A 72 3.24 -5.24 -10.61
N LEU A 73 3.03 -6.56 -10.67
CA LEU A 73 3.13 -7.42 -9.49
C LEU A 73 4.55 -7.39 -8.90
N ALA A 74 5.59 -7.52 -9.73
CA ALA A 74 6.97 -7.50 -9.26
C ALA A 74 7.31 -6.16 -8.60
N ASP A 75 6.91 -5.04 -9.20
CA ASP A 75 7.10 -3.70 -8.64
C ASP A 75 6.38 -3.55 -7.30
N THR A 76 5.11 -3.99 -7.22
CA THR A 76 4.31 -3.96 -5.99
C THR A 76 4.97 -4.76 -4.86
N VAL A 77 5.42 -5.99 -5.16
CA VAL A 77 6.15 -6.84 -4.21
C VAL A 77 7.43 -6.15 -3.75
N GLY A 78 8.17 -5.52 -4.65
CA GLY A 78 9.39 -4.77 -4.34
C GLY A 78 9.14 -3.65 -3.33
N VAL A 79 8.09 -2.85 -3.56
CA VAL A 79 7.72 -1.73 -2.67
C VAL A 79 7.33 -2.24 -1.27
N VAL A 80 6.41 -3.21 -1.19
CA VAL A 80 5.96 -3.73 0.12
C VAL A 80 7.12 -4.38 0.89
N SER A 81 7.98 -5.13 0.19
CA SER A 81 9.15 -5.77 0.82
C SER A 81 10.16 -4.75 1.35
N LEU A 82 10.39 -3.66 0.59
CA LEU A 82 11.31 -2.60 0.99
C LEU A 82 10.84 -1.91 2.28
N PHE A 83 9.55 -1.53 2.36
CA PHE A 83 9.02 -0.90 3.56
C PHE A 83 9.04 -1.84 4.77
N ASN A 84 8.70 -3.12 4.59
CA ASN A 84 8.81 -4.12 5.65
C ASN A 84 10.27 -4.28 6.15
N ALA A 85 11.26 -4.23 5.25
CA ALA A 85 12.67 -4.32 5.62
C ALA A 85 13.17 -3.07 6.37
N ILE A 86 12.86 -1.87 5.88
CA ILE A 86 13.32 -0.61 6.48
C ILE A 86 12.79 -0.45 7.90
N VAL A 87 11.51 -0.75 8.13
CA VAL A 87 10.90 -0.68 9.48
C VAL A 87 11.64 -1.60 10.43
N ARG A 88 11.92 -2.84 10.02
CA ARG A 88 12.65 -3.80 10.86
C ARG A 88 14.08 -3.33 11.18
N VAL A 89 14.77 -2.70 10.24
CA VAL A 89 16.09 -2.10 10.49
C VAL A 89 15.96 -0.95 11.50
N ALA A 90 15.01 -0.04 11.30
CA ALA A 90 14.77 1.07 12.22
C ALA A 90 14.48 0.59 13.65
N ASP A 91 13.58 -0.38 13.81
CA ASP A 91 13.26 -0.99 15.09
C ASP A 91 14.48 -1.65 15.73
N SER A 92 15.28 -2.38 14.95
CA SER A 92 16.47 -3.09 15.46
C SER A 92 17.61 -2.16 15.88
N THR A 93 17.66 -0.95 15.33
CA THR A 93 18.71 0.05 15.59
C THR A 93 18.28 1.13 16.56
N GLY A 94 17.00 1.15 16.95
CA GLY A 94 16.45 2.13 17.87
C GLY A 94 16.37 3.54 17.29
N ILE A 95 16.15 3.68 15.98
CA ILE A 95 15.94 4.99 15.35
C ILE A 95 14.71 5.63 16.00
N PRO A 96 14.84 6.82 16.63
CA PRO A 96 13.71 7.49 17.25
C PRO A 96 12.74 8.01 16.20
N VAL A 97 11.46 8.02 16.53
CA VAL A 97 10.43 8.70 15.74
C VAL A 97 10.59 10.21 15.99
N GLU A 98 10.66 11.00 14.93
CA GLU A 98 10.67 12.47 15.02
C GLU A 98 9.30 12.97 15.51
N GLU A 99 9.29 13.97 16.39
CA GLU A 99 8.06 14.66 16.86
C GLU A 99 7.43 15.57 15.79
#